data_AF-A0A832GWP0-F1
#
_entry.id   AF-A0A832GWP0-F1
#
_cell.length_a   1.000
_cell.length_b   1.000
_cell.length_c   1.000
_cell.angle_alpha   90.00
_cell.angle_beta   90.00
_cell.angle_gamma   90.00
#
_symmetry.space_group_name_H-M   'P 1'
#
loop_
_entity.id
_entity.type
_entity.pdbx_description
1 polymer ?
#
loop_
_entity_poly.entity_id
_entity_poly.type
_entity_poly.pdbx_seq_one_letter_code
_entity_poly.pdbx_strand_id
1 'polypeptide(L)' 'MIVLRDFDKSYFRKESVVTVGTFDGVHLGHRQIFKTLNEISISGNLRKVAVTFEP' A
#
# COMPACT_ATOMS: atom_id res chain seq x y z
N MET A 1 -6.31 -4.85 -8.77
CA MET A 1 -6.27 -3.93 -7.60
C MET A 1 -7.57 -4.12 -6.85
N ILE A 2 -7.51 -4.37 -5.54
CA ILE A 2 -8.68 -4.50 -4.67
C ILE A 2 -8.71 -3.24 -3.80
N VAL A 3 -9.88 -2.61 -3.66
CA VAL A 3 -10.09 -1.46 -2.79
C VAL A 3 -11.00 -1.89 -1.65
N LEU A 4 -10.57 -1.63 -0.43
CA LEU A 4 -11.33 -1.87 0.78
C LEU A 4 -11.61 -0.52 1.43
N ARG A 5 -12.87 -0.25 1.80
CA ARG A 5 -13.25 0.98 2.51
C ARG A 5 -13.13 0.84 4.04
N ASP A 6 -12.94 -0.38 4.54
CA ASP A 6 -12.82 -0.69 5.96
C ASP A 6 -11.82 -1.84 6.16
N PHE A 7 -11.38 -2.05 7.40
CA PHE A 7 -10.47 -3.10 7.80
C PHE A 7 -11.19 -4.43 7.99
N ASP A 8 -11.57 -5.06 6.88
CA ASP A 8 -11.98 -6.46 6.92
C ASP A 8 -10.76 -7.36 7.19
N LYS A 9 -10.72 -7.95 8.39
CA LYS A 9 -9.66 -8.87 8.83
C LYS A 9 -9.51 -10.09 7.91
N SER A 10 -10.55 -10.46 7.17
CA SER A 10 -10.49 -11.56 6.21
C SER A 10 -9.47 -11.31 5.09
N TYR A 11 -9.22 -10.04 4.75
CA TYR A 11 -8.27 -9.64 3.70
C TYR A 11 -6.82 -9.58 4.16
N PHE A 12 -6.52 -9.53 5.45
CA PHE A 12 -5.15 -9.37 5.98
C PHE A 12 -4.49 -10.68 6.42
N ARG A 13 -4.74 -11.77 5.69
CA ARG A 13 -4.19 -13.11 6.00
C ARG A 13 -2.76 -13.37 5.51
N LYS A 14 -2.20 -12.48 4.69
CA LYS A 14 -0.83 -12.60 4.17
C LYS A 14 0.02 -11.45 4.72
N GLU A 15 1.26 -11.75 5.09
CA GLU A 15 2.25 -10.72 5.43
C GLU A 15 2.32 -9.65 4.32
N SER A 16 2.34 -8.40 4.74
CA SER A 16 2.14 -7.26 3.86
C SER A 16 3.17 -6.17 4.14
N VAL A 17 3.63 -5.52 3.08
CA VAL A 17 4.32 -4.23 3.17
C VAL A 17 3.29 -3.14 2.89
N VAL A 18 3.26 -2.14 3.77
CA VAL A 18 2.22 -1.12 3.79
C VAL A 18 2.86 0.25 3.64
N THR A 19 2.25 1.09 2.80
CA THR A 19 2.49 2.54 2.81
C THR A 19 1.20 3.25 3.20
N VAL A 20 1.33 4.35 3.93
CA VAL A 20 0.21 5.13 4.47
C VAL A 20 0.40 6.60 4.07
N GLY A 21 -0.64 7.21 3.52
CA GLY A 21 -0.61 8.63 3.15
C GLY A 21 -1.83 9.00 2.31
N THR A 22 -2.10 10.30 2.17
CA THR A 22 -3.23 10.81 1.36
C THR A 22 -3.01 10.55 -0.14
N PHE A 23 -1.76 10.45 -0.57
CA PHE A 23 -1.34 10.21 -1.97
C PHE A 23 -1.97 11.15 -3.02
N ASP A 24 -2.45 12.33 -2.61
CA ASP A 24 -3.07 13.29 -3.53
C ASP A 24 -2.08 13.73 -4.63
N GLY A 25 -2.54 13.69 -5.87
CA GLY A 25 -1.75 14.02 -7.06
C GLY A 25 -0.58 13.09 -7.42
N VAL A 26 -0.27 12.04 -6.64
CA VAL A 26 0.78 11.01 -6.91
C VAL A 26 2.06 11.57 -7.57
N HIS A 27 2.60 12.66 -7.01
CA HIS A 27 3.78 13.35 -7.52
C HIS A 27 5.08 12.54 -7.33
N LEU A 28 6.24 13.10 -7.69
CA LEU A 28 7.54 12.43 -7.65
C LEU A 28 7.85 11.78 -6.28
N GLY A 29 7.58 12.49 -5.18
CA GLY A 29 7.70 11.94 -3.82
C GLY A 29 6.87 10.67 -3.59
N HIS A 30 5.58 10.68 -3.92
CA HIS A 30 4.73 9.48 -3.81
C HIS A 30 5.24 8.34 -4.68
N ARG A 31 5.69 8.63 -5.91
CA ARG A 31 6.27 7.61 -6.80
C ARG A 31 7.50 6.94 -6.19
N GLN A 32 8.35 7.69 -5.49
CA GLN A 32 9.49 7.12 -4.79
C GLN A 32 9.06 6.19 -3.64
N ILE A 33 8.03 6.57 -2.88
CA ILE A 33 7.44 5.72 -1.83
C ILE A 33 6.91 4.39 -2.42
N PHE A 34 6.16 4.45 -3.53
CA PHE A 34 5.65 3.26 -4.20
C PHE A 34 6.76 2.38 -4.80
N LYS A 35 7.86 3.00 -5.26
CA LYS A 35 9.05 2.26 -5.73
C LYS A 35 9.66 1.44 -4.58
N THR A 36 9.91 2.06 -3.43
CA THR A 36 10.44 1.37 -2.25
C THR A 36 9.48 0.29 -1.74
N LEU A 37 8.17 0.56 -1.72
CA LEU A 37 7.15 -0.45 -1.40
C LEU A 37 7.27 -1.69 -2.31
N ASN A 38 7.48 -1.47 -3.61
CA ASN A 38 7.59 -2.56 -4.58
C ASN A 38 8.87 -3.38 -4.40
N GLU A 39 9.99 -2.73 -4.13
CA GLU A 39 11.28 -3.39 -3.86
C GLU A 39 11.18 -4.31 -2.63
N ILE A 40 10.64 -3.80 -1.52
CA ILE A 40 10.46 -4.59 -0.28
C ILE A 40 9.45 -5.73 -0.47
N SER A 41 8.37 -5.48 -1.22
CA SER A 41 7.37 -6.52 -1.51
C SER A 41 7.98 -7.69 -2.26
N ILE A 42 8.79 -7.41 -3.29
CA ILE A 42 9.43 -8.45 -4.10
C ILE A 42 10.45 -9.23 -3.26
N SER A 43 11.28 -8.54 -2.47
CA SER A 43 12.31 -9.22 -1.66
C SER A 43 11.71 -10.12 -0.57
N GLY A 44 10.58 -9.72 0.01
CA GLY A 44 9.92 -10.46 1.09
C GLY A 44 8.74 -11.34 0.65
N ASN A 45 8.41 -11.42 -0.65
CA ASN A 45 7.17 -12.05 -1.14
C ASN A 45 5.90 -11.53 -0.41
N LEU A 46 5.91 -10.24 -0.06
CA LEU A 46 4.86 -9.60 0.73
C LEU A 46 3.77 -9.04 -0.17
N ARG A 47 2.54 -8.99 0.34
CA ARG A 47 1.46 -8.26 -0.33
C ARG A 47 1.69 -6.75 -0.22
N LYS A 48 1.49 -6.02 -1.32
CA LYS A 48 1.53 -4.54 -1.33
C LYS A 48 0.18 -3.97 -0.90
N VAL A 49 0.19 -3.05 0.05
CA VAL A 49 -1.01 -2.33 0.49
C VAL A 49 -0.70 -0.83 0.56
N ALA A 50 -1.61 -0.03 0.01
CA ALA A 50 -1.62 1.41 0.22
C ALA A 50 -2.85 1.73 1.07
N VAL A 51 -2.64 2.36 2.21
CA VAL A 51 -3.70 2.92 3.05
C VAL A 51 -3.77 4.41 2.75
N THR A 52 -4.92 4.84 2.25
CA THR A 52 -5.19 6.25 1.94
C THR A 52 -6.40 6.75 2.70
N PHE A 53 -6.60 8.05 2.65
CA PHE A 53 -7.65 8.77 3.35
C PHE A 53 -8.51 9.51 2.34
N GLU A 54 -9.83 9.34 2.44
CA GLU A 54 -10.85 10.17 1.81
C GLU A 54 -11.71 10.77 2.94
N PRO A 55 -12.34 11.95 2.76
CA PRO A 55 -13.54 12.25 3.53
C PRO A 55 -14.66 11.23 3.23
#